data_AF-A0A7I7R7Q0-F1
#
_entry.id   AF-A0A7I7R7Q0-F1
#
_cell.length_a   1.000
_cell.length_b   1.000
_cell.length_c   1.000
_cell.angle_alpha   90.00
_cell.angle_beta   90.00
_cell.angle_gamma   90.00
#
_symmetry.space_group_name_H-M   'P 1'
#
loop_
_entity.id
_entity.type
_entity.pdbx_description
1 polymer ?
#
loop_
_entity_poly.entity_id
_entity_poly.type
_entity_poly.pdbx_seq_one_letter_code
_entity_poly.pdbx_strand_id
1 'polypeptide(L)' 'MSIWGTPEFDTYMEGLERNGFNLNPDTAWRLAHQSCEGGLPGYIGLELAAQGVVGPAANQRAMDVARKYACPVQ' A
#
# COMPACT_ATOMS: atom_id res chain seq x y z
N MET A 1 13.29 -1.48 -4.86
CA MET A 1 12.85 -0.06 -4.79
C MET A 1 12.98 0.45 -3.36
N SER A 2 13.75 1.52 -3.06
CA SER A 2 13.87 2.07 -1.70
C SER A 2 13.23 3.47 -1.61
N ILE A 3 11.90 3.52 -1.54
CA ILE A 3 11.14 4.79 -1.38
C ILE A 3 11.00 5.22 0.09
N TRP A 4 11.41 4.39 1.05
CA TRP A 4 11.17 4.68 2.46
C TRP A 4 11.89 5.96 2.91
N GLY A 5 11.15 6.89 3.53
CA GLY A 5 11.69 8.18 3.99
C GLY A 5 11.92 9.21 2.87
N THR A 6 11.33 9.01 1.68
CA THR A 6 11.37 10.00 0.59
C THR A 6 10.02 10.73 0.44
N PRO A 7 10.00 11.94 -0.19
CA PRO A 7 8.74 12.67 -0.44
C PRO A 7 7.71 11.90 -1.27
N GLU A 8 8.17 10.98 -2.13
CA GLU A 8 7.31 10.08 -2.90
C GLU A 8 6.58 9.11 -1.98
N PHE A 9 7.24 8.64 -0.92
CA PHE A 9 6.62 7.78 0.08
C PHE A 9 5.63 8.55 0.96
N ASP A 10 5.90 9.80 1.30
CA ASP A 10 4.93 10.65 2.00
C ASP A 10 3.66 10.87 1.14
N THR A 11 3.85 11.11 -0.17
CA THR A 11 2.74 11.24 -1.12
C THR A 11 1.94 9.94 -1.24
N TYR A 12 2.63 8.79 -1.21
CA TYR A 12 1.99 7.49 -1.21
C TYR A 12 1.18 7.23 0.08
N MET A 13 1.73 7.57 1.24
CA MET A 13 1.04 7.47 2.54
C MET A 13 -0.22 8.34 2.55
N GLU A 14 -0.13 9.58 2.06
CA GLU A 14 -1.30 10.44 1.90
C GLU A 14 -2.32 9.85 0.90
N GLY A 15 -1.84 9.22 -0.17
CA GLY A 15 -2.65 8.48 -1.14
C GLY A 15 -3.42 7.33 -0.50
N LEU A 16 -2.78 6.57 0.40
CA LEU A 16 -3.43 5.50 1.16
C LEU A 16 -4.53 6.04 2.08
N GLU A 17 -4.23 7.07 2.86
CA GLU A 17 -5.16 7.70 3.80
C GLU A 17 -6.40 8.26 3.07
N ARG A 18 -6.19 8.96 1.95
CA ARG A 18 -7.29 9.48 1.10
C ARG A 18 -8.19 8.38 0.52
N ASN A 19 -7.68 7.15 0.41
CA ASN A 19 -8.44 5.99 -0.05
C ASN A 19 -8.98 5.13 1.12
N GLY A 20 -8.85 5.60 2.36
CA GLY A 20 -9.36 4.93 3.55
C GLY A 20 -8.46 3.80 4.07
N PHE A 21 -7.17 3.82 3.73
CA PHE A 21 -6.17 2.87 4.21
C PHE A 21 -5.21 3.56 5.18
N ASN A 22 -5.33 3.28 6.47
CA ASN A 22 -4.43 3.78 7.50
C ASN A 22 -3.41 2.68 7.85
N LEU A 23 -2.49 2.43 6.92
CA LEU A 23 -1.44 1.43 7.12
C LEU A 23 -0.27 2.06 7.88
N ASN A 24 0.38 1.27 8.73
CA ASN A 24 1.67 1.67 9.28
C ASN A 24 2.72 1.79 8.15
N PRO A 25 3.78 2.59 8.33
CA PRO A 25 4.80 2.80 7.29
C PRO A 25 5.50 1.52 6.82
N ASP A 26 5.77 0.56 7.71
CA ASP A 26 6.41 -0.72 7.35
C ASP A 26 5.51 -1.59 6.47
N THR A 27 4.21 -1.66 6.80
CA THR A 27 3.19 -2.37 6.04
C THR A 27 2.96 -1.69 4.69
N ALA A 28 2.88 -0.36 4.67
CA ALA A 28 2.77 0.41 3.44
C ALA A 28 4.00 0.18 2.53
N TRP A 29 5.21 0.16 3.09
CA TRP A 29 6.42 -0.15 2.33
C TRP A 29 6.38 -1.56 1.72
N ARG A 30 5.98 -2.58 2.51
CA ARG A 30 5.85 -3.97 2.00
C ARG A 30 4.80 -4.06 0.90
N LEU A 31 3.65 -3.39 1.08
CA LEU A 31 2.59 -3.31 0.09
C LEU A 31 3.10 -2.68 -1.22
N ALA A 32 3.82 -1.55 -1.14
CA ALA A 32 4.42 -0.90 -2.29
C ALA A 32 5.41 -1.83 -3.00
N HIS A 33 6.38 -2.40 -2.26
CA HIS A 33 7.38 -3.31 -2.81
C HIS A 33 6.76 -4.49 -3.55
N GLN A 34 5.74 -5.13 -2.93
CA GLN A 34 5.02 -6.26 -3.54
C GLN A 34 4.17 -5.84 -4.73
N SER A 35 3.55 -4.66 -4.69
CA SER A 35 2.72 -4.16 -5.79
C SER A 35 3.53 -3.81 -7.03
N CYS A 36 4.78 -3.39 -6.87
CA CYS A 36 5.68 -2.99 -7.96
C CYS A 36 6.55 -4.13 -8.49
N GLU A 37 7.05 -5.00 -7.62
CA GLU A 37 7.96 -6.08 -8.01
C GLU A 37 7.21 -7.40 -8.34
N GLY A 38 5.89 -7.44 -8.15
CA GLY A 38 5.04 -8.57 -8.56
C GLY A 38 4.86 -9.66 -7.49
N GLY A 39 4.71 -9.26 -6.23
CA GLY A 39 4.51 -10.16 -5.09
C GLY A 39 3.06 -10.23 -4.57
N LEU A 40 2.74 -11.30 -3.86
CA LEU A 40 1.51 -11.41 -3.08
C LEU A 40 1.68 -10.63 -1.76
N PRO A 41 0.76 -9.73 -1.40
CA PRO A 41 0.85 -8.99 -0.17
C PRO A 41 0.49 -9.86 1.01
N GLY A 42 1.52 -10.56 1.48
CA GLY A 42 1.46 -11.35 2.69
C GLY A 42 1.15 -10.47 3.89
N TYR A 43 0.02 -10.77 4.54
CA TYR A 43 -0.40 -10.28 5.86
C TYR A 43 -0.94 -8.84 5.97
N ILE A 44 -1.17 -8.11 4.88
CA ILE A 44 -1.88 -6.81 4.97
C ILE A 44 -3.35 -6.95 5.35
N GLY A 45 -3.97 -8.10 5.05
CA GLY A 45 -5.40 -8.32 5.26
C GLY A 45 -5.83 -8.22 6.72
N LEU A 46 -4.94 -8.54 7.67
CA LEU A 46 -5.23 -8.40 9.11
C LEU A 46 -5.27 -6.93 9.54
N GLU A 47 -4.33 -6.12 9.05
CA GLU A 47 -4.28 -4.68 9.33
C GLU A 47 -5.44 -3.94 8.66
N LEU A 48 -5.80 -4.34 7.43
CA LEU A 48 -6.98 -3.86 6.74
C LEU A 48 -8.27 -4.25 7.47
N ALA A 49 -8.39 -5.51 7.92
CA ALA A 49 -9.54 -5.96 8.68
C ALA A 49 -9.67 -5.26 10.05
N ALA A 50 -8.55 -4.96 10.72
CA ALA A 50 -8.54 -4.19 11.96
C ALA A 50 -9.11 -2.77 11.80
N GLN A 51 -9.06 -2.23 10.57
CA GLN A 51 -9.61 -0.93 10.20
C GLN A 51 -11.04 -1.00 9.64
N GLY A 52 -11.66 -2.18 9.66
CA GLY A 52 -12.97 -2.41 9.04
C GLY A 52 -12.93 -2.49 7.51
N VAL A 53 -11.75 -2.46 6.89
CA VAL A 53 -11.57 -2.68 5.45
C VAL A 53 -11.60 -4.19 5.17
N VAL A 54 -12.81 -4.74 5.14
CA VAL A 54 -13.06 -6.18 4.97
C VAL A 54 -13.54 -6.48 3.55
N GLY A 55 -12.96 -7.49 2.92
CA GLY A 55 -13.46 -8.06 1.67
C GLY A 55 -12.36 -8.47 0.69
N PRO A 56 -12.67 -9.37 -0.27
CA PRO A 56 -11.70 -9.89 -1.23
C PRO A 56 -11.05 -8.82 -2.11
N ALA A 57 -11.71 -7.67 -2.29
CA ALA A 57 -11.19 -6.53 -3.05
C ALA A 57 -10.36 -5.53 -2.22
N ALA A 58 -10.31 -5.65 -0.89
CA ALA A 58 -9.58 -4.70 -0.03
C ALA A 58 -8.09 -4.69 -0.34
N ASN A 59 -7.47 -5.87 -0.41
CA ASN A 59 -6.07 -6.04 -0.80
C ASN A 59 -5.83 -5.49 -2.21
N GLN A 60 -6.72 -5.78 -3.16
CA GLN A 60 -6.57 -5.34 -4.55
C GLN A 60 -6.61 -3.81 -4.66
N ARG A 61 -7.54 -3.15 -3.97
CA ARG A 61 -7.62 -1.68 -3.94
C ARG A 61 -6.37 -1.06 -3.32
N ALA A 62 -5.86 -1.63 -2.23
CA ALA A 62 -4.63 -1.15 -1.59
C ALA A 62 -3.43 -1.30 -2.53
N MET A 63 -3.33 -2.43 -3.26
CA MET A 63 -2.32 -2.60 -4.31
C MET A 63 -2.47 -1.59 -5.44
N ASP A 64 -3.70 -1.28 -5.87
CA ASP A 64 -3.92 -0.35 -6.97
C ASP A 64 -3.51 1.08 -6.58
N VAL A 65 -3.76 1.48 -5.33
CA VAL A 65 -3.21 2.73 -4.77
C VAL A 65 -1.68 2.68 -4.75
N ALA A 66 -1.09 1.58 -4.28
CA ALA A 66 0.36 1.42 -4.27
C ALA A 66 0.96 1.46 -5.68
N ARG A 67 0.32 0.85 -6.68
CA ARG A 67 0.74 0.95 -8.09
C ARG A 67 0.70 2.37 -8.62
N LYS A 68 -0.34 3.12 -8.23
CA LYS A 68 -0.54 4.49 -8.69
C LYS A 68 0.48 5.48 -8.13
N TYR A 69 0.88 5.31 -6.87
CA TYR A 69 1.69 6.32 -6.16
C TYR A 69 3.11 5.86 -5.83
N ALA A 70 3.35 4.55 -5.70
CA ALA A 70 4.62 4.02 -5.20
C ALA A 70 5.45 3.28 -6.27
N CYS A 71 4.85 2.84 -7.37
CA CYS A 71 5.60 2.20 -8.46
C CYS A 71 6.16 3.23 -9.43
N PRO A 72 7.41 3.07 -9.89
CA PRO A 72 7.94 3.94 -10.92
C PRO A 72 7.07 3.76 -12.17
N VAL A 73 6.65 4.87 -12.78
CA VAL A 73 5.97 4.84 -14.07
C VAL A 73 6.92 4.16 -15.05
N GLN A 74 6.54 3.00 -15.58
CA GLN A 74 7.30 2.32 -16.64
C GLN A 74 7.24 3.14 -17.93
#